data_AF-E7FEJ4-F1
#
_entry.id   AF-E7FEJ4-F1
#
_cell.length_a   1.000
_cell.length_b   1.000
_cell.length_c   1.000
_cell.angle_alpha   90.00
_cell.angle_beta   90.00
_cell.angle_gamma   90.00
#
_symmetry.space_group_name_H-M   'P 1'
#
loop_
_entity.id
_entity.type
_entity.pdbx_description
1 polymer ?
#
loop_
_entity_poly.entity_id
_entity_poly.type
_entity_poly.pdbx_seq_one_letter_code
_entity_poly.pdbx_strand_id
1 'polypeptide(L)'
;MRRLFSMILLLSIIGLHVISPFTTDSWLWNSEKSIEMAVDNGGEWGSWGPAEMCPWGSYARGFNLKVEESSPFSLDETSVNGIRLYCVSPDNVSNVVAVVESKVSNWGEWTPVDWCRSGFLKAFRLRVESPQGIEDDSAANNIMFRCSDGYELNGDGTDWGDWGSWSKTCQGKGICGIKTLVEGPQGIWDDTALNDAVMYCCD
;
A
#
# COMPACT_ATOMS: atom_id res chain seq x y z
N MET A 1 69.28 -15.10 -45.54
CA MET A 1 70.41 -15.93 -45.10
C MET A 1 70.24 -16.24 -43.61
N ARG A 2 70.30 -17.54 -43.26
CA ARG A 2 70.65 -18.14 -41.95
C ARG A 2 69.74 -17.82 -40.75
N ARG A 3 68.95 -18.81 -40.28
CA ARG A 3 69.28 -19.84 -39.25
C ARG A 3 69.44 -19.18 -37.86
N LEU A 4 68.84 -19.61 -36.73
CA LEU A 4 68.77 -20.94 -36.11
C LEU A 4 67.77 -20.92 -34.92
N PHE A 5 67.11 -22.07 -34.68
CA PHE A 5 66.85 -22.79 -33.40
C PHE A 5 66.39 -22.01 -32.14
N SER A 6 65.18 -22.20 -31.63
CA SER A 6 64.66 -23.34 -30.82
C SER A 6 65.31 -23.50 -29.43
N MET A 7 64.61 -23.06 -28.39
CA MET A 7 64.64 -23.73 -27.08
C MET A 7 63.32 -23.53 -26.31
N ILE A 8 62.84 -24.66 -25.81
CA ILE A 8 61.67 -24.98 -24.99
C ILE A 8 61.66 -24.20 -23.66
N LEU A 9 60.50 -23.73 -23.17
CA LEU A 9 60.10 -23.95 -21.77
C LEU A 9 58.64 -23.52 -21.44
N LEU A 10 57.90 -24.53 -20.94
CA LEU A 10 56.89 -24.53 -19.86
C LEU A 10 55.54 -23.82 -20.01
N LEU A 11 54.52 -24.66 -19.78
CA LEU A 11 53.09 -24.41 -19.61
C LEU A 11 52.79 -23.49 -18.42
N SER A 12 51.89 -22.54 -18.61
CA SER A 12 51.10 -21.92 -17.54
C SER A 12 49.62 -21.90 -17.92
N ILE A 13 48.84 -22.36 -16.95
CA ILE A 13 47.39 -22.50 -16.94
C ILE A 13 46.78 -21.11 -16.89
N ILE A 14 45.93 -20.74 -17.85
CA ILE A 14 45.03 -19.58 -17.70
C ILE A 14 43.64 -20.02 -18.12
N GLY A 15 42.73 -19.94 -17.15
CA GLY A 15 41.39 -20.50 -17.19
C GLY A 15 40.49 -19.87 -18.24
N LEU A 16 39.45 -20.63 -18.61
CA LEU A 16 38.32 -20.12 -19.37
C LEU A 16 37.67 -18.96 -18.60
N HIS A 17 37.85 -17.74 -19.11
CA HIS A 17 36.96 -16.62 -18.81
C HIS A 17 35.77 -16.71 -19.76
N VAL A 18 34.62 -17.08 -19.20
CA VAL A 18 33.31 -16.88 -19.84
C VAL A 18 33.00 -15.40 -19.73
N ILE A 19 32.96 -14.70 -20.87
CA ILE A 19 32.53 -13.31 -21.00
C ILE A 19 31.15 -13.31 -21.66
N SER A 20 30.12 -12.82 -20.96
CA SER A 20 28.95 -12.10 -21.51
C SER A 20 27.85 -11.93 -20.43
N PRO A 21 27.00 -10.89 -20.49
CA PRO A 21 27.28 -9.45 -20.52
C PRO A 21 26.51 -8.71 -19.40
N PHE A 22 26.88 -7.45 -19.13
CA PHE A 22 26.03 -6.49 -18.41
C PHE A 22 24.77 -6.19 -19.25
N THR A 23 23.56 -6.45 -18.74
CA THR A 23 22.30 -5.75 -19.11
C THR A 23 21.20 -5.98 -18.05
N THR A 24 20.79 -4.90 -17.37
CA THR A 24 19.42 -4.54 -16.94
C THR A 24 18.47 -5.61 -16.38
N ASP A 25 18.10 -5.52 -15.08
CA ASP A 25 16.68 -5.54 -14.63
C ASP A 25 16.59 -5.35 -13.11
N SER A 26 16.52 -4.10 -12.67
CA SER A 26 16.09 -3.72 -11.33
C SER A 26 14.60 -3.41 -11.26
N TRP A 27 13.81 -3.72 -12.29
CA TRP A 27 12.36 -3.48 -12.32
C TRP A 27 11.65 -4.47 -13.26
N LEU A 28 11.73 -5.77 -12.94
CA LEU A 28 10.73 -6.74 -13.39
C LEU A 28 9.37 -6.40 -12.74
N TRP A 29 8.72 -5.33 -13.21
CA TRP A 29 7.27 -5.19 -13.04
C TRP A 29 6.61 -6.19 -14.00
N ASN A 30 6.67 -7.47 -13.65
CA ASN A 30 5.86 -8.47 -14.31
C ASN A 30 4.46 -8.37 -13.68
N SER A 31 3.67 -7.40 -14.15
CA SER A 31 2.33 -7.14 -13.63
C SER A 31 1.44 -8.34 -13.91
N GLU A 32 1.19 -9.13 -12.88
CA GLU A 32 -0.11 -9.77 -12.79
C GLU A 32 -1.18 -8.68 -12.94
N LYS A 33 -2.20 -8.98 -13.74
CA LYS A 33 -3.25 -8.02 -14.04
C LYS A 33 -3.97 -7.66 -12.74
N SER A 34 -3.68 -6.49 -12.20
CA SER A 34 -4.42 -5.95 -11.07
C SER A 34 -5.69 -5.23 -11.55
N ILE A 35 -6.74 -5.33 -10.74
CA ILE A 35 -7.99 -4.59 -10.96
C ILE A 35 -8.12 -3.55 -9.86
N GLU A 36 -8.16 -2.27 -10.23
CA GLU A 36 -8.39 -1.17 -9.30
C GLU A 36 -9.83 -1.19 -8.77
N MET A 37 -9.97 -0.98 -7.47
CA MET A 37 -11.22 -0.92 -6.72
C MET A 37 -11.28 0.43 -6.02
N ALA A 38 -12.29 1.21 -6.35
CA ALA A 38 -12.55 2.52 -5.76
C ALA A 38 -13.87 2.49 -4.96
N VAL A 39 -14.05 3.51 -4.13
CA VAL A 39 -15.31 3.86 -3.46
C VAL A 39 -15.92 5.10 -4.11
N ASP A 40 -17.16 5.44 -3.74
CA ASP A 40 -17.93 6.53 -4.36
C ASP A 40 -17.98 7.81 -3.53
N ASN A 41 -17.37 7.80 -2.34
CA ASN A 41 -17.48 8.89 -1.36
C ASN A 41 -16.14 9.49 -0.91
N GLY A 42 -15.02 9.12 -1.53
CA GLY A 42 -13.73 9.77 -1.24
C GLY A 42 -13.71 11.23 -1.69
N GLY A 43 -12.93 12.06 -1.01
CA GLY A 43 -12.74 13.47 -1.36
C GLY A 43 -11.95 13.65 -2.67
N GLU A 44 -12.09 14.79 -3.32
CA GLU A 44 -11.46 15.08 -4.62
C GLU A 44 -10.13 15.86 -4.50
N TRP A 45 -9.82 16.38 -3.31
CA TRP A 45 -8.71 17.29 -3.07
C TRP A 45 -7.42 16.60 -2.64
N GLY A 46 -6.30 17.27 -2.89
CA GLY A 46 -4.96 16.76 -2.63
C GLY A 46 -4.31 16.09 -3.85
N SER A 47 -3.35 15.20 -3.59
CA SER A 47 -2.63 14.49 -4.64
C SER A 47 -2.49 13.01 -4.33
N TRP A 48 -2.68 12.19 -5.35
CA TRP A 48 -2.45 10.76 -5.27
C TRP A 48 -0.97 10.46 -5.02
N GLY A 49 -0.71 9.55 -4.08
CA GLY A 49 0.59 8.91 -3.90
C GLY A 49 0.93 7.93 -5.03
N PRO A 50 2.16 7.39 -5.02
CA PRO A 50 2.47 6.20 -5.81
C PRO A 50 1.64 5.01 -5.30
N ALA A 51 1.24 4.13 -6.21
CA ALA A 51 0.69 2.84 -5.81
C ALA A 51 1.82 1.96 -5.26
N GLU A 52 1.59 1.31 -4.13
CA GLU A 52 2.47 0.27 -3.60
C GLU A 52 1.74 -1.07 -3.60
N MET A 53 2.47 -2.11 -4.03
CA MET A 53 1.92 -3.44 -4.25
C MET A 53 2.58 -4.44 -3.30
N CYS A 54 1.80 -5.38 -2.79
CA CYS A 54 2.32 -6.58 -2.15
C CYS A 54 3.28 -7.31 -3.11
N PRO A 55 4.31 -8.02 -2.60
CA PRO A 55 5.11 -8.92 -3.40
C PRO A 55 4.25 -9.91 -4.18
N TRP A 56 4.71 -10.31 -5.36
CA TRP A 56 3.96 -11.23 -6.23
C TRP A 56 3.56 -12.52 -5.49
N GLY A 57 2.31 -12.95 -5.66
CA GLY A 57 1.74 -14.11 -4.96
C GLY A 57 1.44 -13.90 -3.48
N SER A 58 1.41 -12.65 -3.00
CA SER A 58 1.02 -12.29 -1.63
C SER A 58 -0.11 -11.27 -1.61
N TYR A 59 -0.91 -11.29 -0.54
CA TYR A 59 -2.13 -10.49 -0.43
C TYR A 59 -2.27 -9.92 0.98
N ALA A 60 -2.92 -8.77 1.08
CA ALA A 60 -3.19 -8.09 2.33
C ALA A 60 -4.17 -8.93 3.19
N ARG A 61 -3.73 -9.27 4.41
CA ARG A 61 -4.53 -9.99 5.41
C ARG A 61 -4.97 -9.08 6.56
N GLY A 62 -4.21 -8.02 6.82
CA GLY A 62 -4.50 -7.06 7.87
C GLY A 62 -4.17 -5.64 7.45
N PHE A 63 -4.60 -4.69 8.26
CA PHE A 63 -4.35 -3.27 8.05
C PHE A 63 -4.28 -2.54 9.39
N ASN A 64 -3.71 -1.33 9.39
CA ASN A 64 -3.91 -0.35 10.45
C ASN A 64 -3.93 1.06 9.87
N LEU A 65 -4.36 2.00 10.70
CA LEU A 65 -4.51 3.40 10.34
C LEU A 65 -3.46 4.22 11.06
N LYS A 66 -3.10 5.34 10.44
CA LYS A 66 -2.42 6.43 11.13
C LYS A 66 -3.48 7.45 11.48
N VAL A 67 -3.63 7.78 12.75
CA VAL A 67 -4.63 8.73 13.28
C VAL A 67 -3.95 9.57 14.36
N GLU A 68 -4.34 10.82 14.55
CA GLU A 68 -3.86 11.54 15.74
C GLU A 68 -4.76 11.18 16.93
N GLU A 69 -4.13 10.92 18.07
CA GLU A 69 -4.89 10.73 19.29
C GLU A 69 -5.63 12.03 19.61
N SER A 70 -6.92 11.93 19.94
CA SER A 70 -7.66 13.03 20.55
C SER A 70 -6.96 13.42 21.86
N SER A 71 -6.07 14.41 21.82
CA SER A 71 -5.50 14.93 23.05
C SER A 71 -6.57 15.78 23.74
N PRO A 72 -6.64 15.82 25.09
CA PRO A 72 -7.58 16.70 25.79
C PRO A 72 -7.34 18.20 25.52
N PHE A 73 -6.32 18.55 24.73
CA PHE A 73 -5.97 19.91 24.34
C PHE A 73 -6.08 20.18 22.83
N SER A 74 -6.30 19.15 22.01
CA SER A 74 -6.57 19.29 20.57
C SER A 74 -8.06 19.05 20.36
N LEU A 75 -8.78 20.14 20.12
CA LEU A 75 -10.21 20.11 19.82
C LEU A 75 -10.49 19.59 18.39
N ASP A 76 -9.44 19.40 17.60
CA ASP A 76 -9.53 18.88 16.24
C ASP A 76 -9.44 17.36 16.30
N GLU A 77 -10.59 16.71 16.14
CA GLU A 77 -10.75 15.26 16.21
C GLU A 77 -10.33 14.67 14.86
N THR A 78 -9.05 14.29 14.80
CA THR A 78 -8.32 14.14 13.54
C THR A 78 -8.77 12.99 12.65
N SER A 79 -8.73 13.27 11.35
CA SER A 79 -9.02 12.37 10.25
C SER A 79 -7.99 11.25 10.12
N VAL A 80 -8.26 10.29 9.24
CA VAL A 80 -7.27 9.28 8.85
C VAL A 80 -6.11 9.98 8.14
N ASN A 81 -4.90 9.70 8.61
CA ASN A 81 -3.65 10.27 8.13
C ASN A 81 -2.83 9.28 7.27
N GLY A 82 -3.19 8.01 7.29
CA GLY A 82 -2.52 6.97 6.50
C GLY A 82 -3.16 5.60 6.67
N ILE A 83 -2.91 4.73 5.69
CA ILE A 83 -3.37 3.33 5.69
C ILE A 83 -2.17 2.45 5.34
N ARG A 84 -1.97 1.39 6.12
CA ARG A 84 -0.99 0.34 5.87
C ARG A 84 -1.67 -0.98 5.65
N LEU A 85 -1.20 -1.75 4.68
CA LEU A 85 -1.64 -3.12 4.45
C LEU A 85 -0.51 -4.10 4.78
N TYR A 86 -0.86 -5.21 5.41
CA TYR A 86 0.07 -6.27 5.81
C TYR A 86 -0.10 -7.48 4.89
N CYS A 87 0.88 -7.64 3.99
CA CYS A 87 0.88 -8.67 2.97
C CYS A 87 1.43 -9.99 3.52
N VAL A 88 0.75 -11.10 3.25
CA VAL A 88 1.18 -12.46 3.62
C VAL A 88 1.08 -13.38 2.39
N SER A 89 1.91 -14.42 2.36
CA SER A 89 1.75 -15.48 1.36
C SER A 89 0.59 -16.41 1.75
N PRO A 90 -0.22 -16.90 0.79
CA PRO A 90 -1.26 -17.90 1.07
C PRO A 90 -0.75 -19.17 1.73
N ASP A 91 0.49 -19.57 1.44
CA ASP A 91 1.10 -20.78 1.99
C ASP A 91 1.59 -20.60 3.43
N ASN A 92 1.77 -19.36 3.88
CA ASN A 92 2.22 -19.03 5.23
C ASN A 92 1.64 -17.70 5.73
N VAL A 93 0.35 -17.75 6.09
CA VAL A 93 -0.40 -16.58 6.55
C VAL A 93 0.06 -15.99 7.89
N SER A 94 0.94 -16.68 8.61
CA SER A 94 1.51 -16.23 9.88
C SER A 94 2.74 -15.34 9.70
N ASN A 95 3.32 -15.28 8.51
CA ASN A 95 4.50 -14.48 8.21
C ASN A 95 4.15 -13.30 7.30
N VAL A 96 4.31 -12.08 7.81
CA VAL A 96 4.21 -10.86 7.01
C VAL A 96 5.42 -10.76 6.11
N VAL A 97 5.20 -10.78 4.79
CA VAL A 97 6.26 -10.69 3.78
C VAL A 97 6.53 -9.26 3.34
N ALA A 98 5.56 -8.37 3.50
CA ALA A 98 5.69 -6.94 3.27
C ALA A 98 4.62 -6.14 4.05
N VAL A 99 4.95 -4.89 4.33
CA VAL A 99 3.99 -3.87 4.76
C VAL A 99 4.02 -2.82 3.67
N VAL A 100 2.86 -2.51 3.09
CA VAL A 100 2.75 -1.56 1.98
C VAL A 100 1.84 -0.41 2.36
N GLU A 101 2.21 0.79 1.95
CA GLU A 101 1.48 2.04 2.16
C GLU A 101 1.47 2.85 0.85
N SER A 102 1.02 4.10 0.87
CA SER A 102 1.12 4.98 -0.31
C SER A 102 1.58 6.34 0.20
N LYS A 103 0.99 7.45 -0.22
CA LYS A 103 1.16 8.73 0.47
C LYS A 103 0.55 8.63 1.88
N VAL A 104 1.35 9.01 2.86
CA VAL A 104 1.00 9.03 4.28
C VAL A 104 1.33 10.42 4.83
N SER A 105 0.45 10.95 5.67
CA SER A 105 0.67 12.19 6.40
C SER A 105 1.75 12.03 7.47
N ASN A 106 2.46 13.12 7.79
CA ASN A 106 3.49 13.08 8.82
C ASN A 106 2.90 12.97 10.24
N TRP A 107 1.62 13.30 10.41
CA TRP A 107 0.97 13.40 11.71
C TRP A 107 0.30 12.10 12.16
N GLY A 108 0.08 12.00 13.47
CA GLY A 108 -0.56 10.86 14.13
C GLY A 108 0.35 9.67 14.43
N GLU A 109 -0.24 8.67 15.08
CA GLU A 109 0.39 7.40 15.43
C GLU A 109 -0.36 6.25 14.75
N TRP A 110 0.36 5.14 14.55
CA TRP A 110 -0.24 3.95 13.95
C TRP A 110 -1.04 3.16 14.99
N THR A 111 -2.29 2.84 14.66
CA THR A 111 -3.15 1.99 15.49
C THR A 111 -2.65 0.54 15.50
N PRO A 112 -3.13 -0.30 16.45
CA PRO A 112 -2.94 -1.74 16.38
C PRO A 112 -3.41 -2.33 15.04
N VAL A 113 -2.83 -3.46 14.63
CA VAL A 113 -3.17 -4.12 13.38
C VAL A 113 -4.41 -5.00 13.54
N ASP A 114 -5.41 -4.75 12.70
CA ASP A 114 -6.56 -5.63 12.55
C ASP A 114 -6.31 -6.70 11.50
N TRP A 115 -6.73 -7.92 11.78
CA TRP A 115 -6.46 -9.09 10.96
C TRP A 115 -7.74 -9.82 10.56
N CYS A 116 -7.81 -10.25 9.30
CA CYS A 116 -8.78 -11.26 8.91
C CYS A 116 -8.53 -12.56 9.69
N ARG A 117 -9.59 -13.06 10.35
CA ARG A 117 -9.57 -14.35 11.05
C ARG A 117 -9.15 -15.46 10.10
N SER A 118 -9.72 -15.45 8.89
CA SER A 118 -9.33 -16.32 7.80
C SER A 118 -9.30 -15.58 6.45
N GLY A 119 -8.44 -16.04 5.55
CA GLY A 119 -8.27 -15.46 4.22
C GLY A 119 -7.69 -14.05 4.21
N PHE A 120 -8.11 -13.25 3.23
CA PHE A 120 -7.54 -11.94 2.89
C PHE A 120 -8.62 -10.86 2.82
N LEU A 121 -8.20 -9.60 2.75
CA LEU A 121 -9.09 -8.45 2.49
C LEU A 121 -9.63 -8.54 1.05
N LYS A 122 -10.93 -8.27 0.87
CA LYS A 122 -11.65 -8.44 -0.40
C LYS A 122 -12.40 -7.20 -0.87
N ALA A 123 -12.88 -6.37 0.04
CA ALA A 123 -13.58 -5.13 -0.27
C ALA A 123 -13.31 -4.13 0.84
N PHE A 124 -13.54 -2.84 0.55
CA PHE A 124 -13.44 -1.79 1.54
C PHE A 124 -14.53 -0.75 1.34
N ARG A 125 -14.76 0.08 2.36
CA ARG A 125 -15.56 1.31 2.29
C ARG A 125 -14.96 2.38 3.19
N LEU A 126 -15.13 3.65 2.83
CA LEU A 126 -14.68 4.77 3.65
C LEU A 126 -15.85 5.35 4.45
N ARG A 127 -15.54 5.84 5.65
CA ARG A 127 -16.40 6.74 6.42
C ARG A 127 -15.90 8.16 6.17
N VAL A 128 -16.76 9.01 5.64
CA VAL A 128 -16.37 10.34 5.18
C VAL A 128 -17.39 11.34 5.70
N GLU A 129 -16.91 12.47 6.21
CA GLU A 129 -17.77 13.60 6.50
C GLU A 129 -18.11 14.34 5.21
N SER A 130 -19.40 14.55 4.97
CA SER A 130 -19.84 15.31 3.80
C SER A 130 -19.41 16.78 3.95
N PRO A 131 -19.13 17.49 2.84
CA PRO A 131 -18.74 18.90 2.90
C PRO A 131 -19.80 19.72 3.64
N GLN A 132 -19.40 20.44 4.68
CA GLN A 132 -20.31 21.29 5.48
C GLN A 132 -20.47 22.71 4.89
N GLY A 133 -19.89 22.98 3.72
CA GLY A 133 -19.96 24.28 3.08
C GLY A 133 -19.12 24.36 1.81
N ILE A 134 -18.81 25.59 1.40
CA ILE A 134 -17.97 25.87 0.21
C ILE A 134 -16.48 25.57 0.49
N GLU A 135 -16.09 25.44 1.76
CA GLU A 135 -14.69 25.39 2.19
C GLU A 135 -14.36 24.20 3.11
N ASP A 136 -15.36 23.41 3.54
CA ASP A 136 -15.11 22.25 4.41
C ASP A 136 -14.92 20.99 3.55
N ASP A 137 -13.70 20.47 3.55
CA ASP A 137 -13.30 19.36 2.71
C ASP A 137 -13.75 17.99 3.25
N SER A 138 -14.11 17.08 2.35
CA SER A 138 -14.39 15.69 2.72
C SER A 138 -13.11 14.96 3.08
N ALA A 139 -12.90 14.74 4.38
CA ALA A 139 -11.84 13.90 4.91
C ALA A 139 -12.35 12.49 5.25
N ALA A 140 -11.51 11.48 5.01
CA ALA A 140 -11.79 10.13 5.46
C ALA A 140 -11.56 10.04 6.97
N ASN A 141 -12.61 9.70 7.70
CA ASN A 141 -12.61 9.57 9.16
C ASN A 141 -12.38 8.12 9.62
N ASN A 142 -12.73 7.15 8.77
CA ASN A 142 -12.47 5.73 9.04
C ASN A 142 -12.50 4.90 7.75
N ILE A 143 -12.07 3.64 7.83
CA ILE A 143 -12.18 2.64 6.78
C ILE A 143 -12.64 1.32 7.38
N MET A 144 -13.44 0.58 6.61
CA MET A 144 -13.85 -0.77 6.96
C MET A 144 -13.52 -1.71 5.82
N PHE A 145 -12.94 -2.86 6.15
CA PHE A 145 -12.64 -3.91 5.18
C PHE A 145 -13.55 -5.12 5.38
N ARG A 146 -13.85 -5.83 4.29
CA ARG A 146 -14.49 -7.14 4.32
C ARG A 146 -13.47 -8.22 3.98
N CYS A 147 -13.37 -9.23 4.82
CA CYS A 147 -12.52 -10.40 4.67
C CYS A 147 -13.12 -11.45 3.73
N SER A 148 -12.32 -12.46 3.41
CA SER A 148 -12.72 -13.58 2.54
C SER A 148 -13.85 -14.43 3.13
N ASP A 149 -13.92 -14.52 4.46
CA ASP A 149 -15.00 -15.19 5.20
C ASP A 149 -16.24 -14.29 5.41
N GLY A 150 -16.23 -13.06 4.87
CA GLY A 150 -17.29 -12.09 5.03
C GLY A 150 -17.24 -11.30 6.35
N TYR A 151 -16.29 -11.59 7.24
CA TYR A 151 -16.11 -10.79 8.46
C TYR A 151 -15.68 -9.36 8.10
N GLU A 152 -16.19 -8.38 8.84
CA GLU A 152 -15.89 -6.96 8.61
C GLU A 152 -14.94 -6.46 9.70
N LEU A 153 -13.83 -5.87 9.29
CA LEU A 153 -12.85 -5.24 10.15
C LEU A 153 -13.11 -3.73 10.13
N ASN A 154 -13.54 -3.19 11.27
CA ASN A 154 -13.73 -1.76 11.45
C ASN A 154 -12.40 -1.14 11.89
N GLY A 155 -11.90 -0.13 11.18
CA GLY A 155 -10.69 0.55 11.59
C GLY A 155 -10.88 1.38 12.86
N ASP A 156 -9.76 1.66 13.51
CA ASP A 156 -9.67 2.50 14.71
C ASP A 156 -9.57 4.00 14.35
N GLY A 157 -10.37 4.45 13.37
CA GLY A 157 -10.59 5.86 13.05
C GLY A 157 -11.69 6.49 13.92
N THR A 158 -12.16 7.67 13.53
CA THR A 158 -13.24 8.37 14.26
C THR A 158 -14.63 7.88 13.84
N ASP A 159 -15.64 8.30 14.61
CA ASP A 159 -17.04 8.03 14.33
C ASP A 159 -17.74 9.17 13.55
N TRP A 160 -16.99 10.13 13.00
CA TRP A 160 -17.54 11.25 12.25
C TRP A 160 -17.89 10.88 10.81
N GLY A 161 -18.92 11.55 10.28
CA GLY A 161 -19.43 11.30 8.94
C GLY A 161 -20.17 9.96 8.78
N ASP A 162 -20.47 9.64 7.53
CA ASP A 162 -21.26 8.48 7.13
C ASP A 162 -20.44 7.48 6.33
N TRP A 163 -20.82 6.21 6.42
CA TRP A 163 -20.25 5.16 5.59
C TRP A 163 -20.77 5.24 4.16
N GLY A 164 -19.85 5.28 3.19
CA GLY A 164 -20.18 5.16 1.77
C GLY A 164 -20.53 3.74 1.34
N SER A 165 -20.68 3.56 0.02
CA SER A 165 -20.90 2.25 -0.56
C SER A 165 -19.65 1.38 -0.42
N TRP A 166 -19.85 0.06 -0.38
CA TRP A 166 -18.74 -0.87 -0.54
C TRP A 166 -18.13 -0.76 -1.93
N SER A 167 -16.80 -0.84 -2.00
CA SER A 167 -16.08 -1.11 -3.24
C SER A 167 -16.60 -2.39 -3.88
N LYS A 168 -16.28 -2.60 -5.16
CA LYS A 168 -16.42 -3.93 -5.76
C LYS A 168 -15.66 -4.95 -4.92
N THR A 169 -16.25 -6.13 -4.73
CA THR A 169 -15.54 -7.24 -4.09
C THR A 169 -14.51 -7.81 -5.05
N CYS A 170 -13.26 -7.88 -4.61
CA CYS A 170 -12.16 -8.51 -5.33
C CYS A 170 -12.51 -9.97 -5.63
N GLN A 171 -12.64 -10.30 -6.92
CA GLN A 171 -12.97 -11.67 -7.36
C GLN A 171 -11.74 -12.58 -7.42
N GLY A 172 -10.52 -12.03 -7.37
CA GLY A 172 -9.28 -12.80 -7.33
C GLY A 172 -8.98 -13.40 -5.95
N LYS A 173 -7.72 -13.51 -5.55
CA LYS A 173 -7.34 -14.02 -4.21
C LYS A 173 -7.53 -12.97 -3.13
N GLY A 174 -7.05 -11.75 -3.32
CA GLY A 174 -7.17 -10.70 -2.33
C GLY A 174 -6.68 -9.34 -2.81
N ILE A 175 -6.86 -8.33 -1.94
CA ILE A 175 -6.23 -7.03 -2.13
C ILE A 175 -4.70 -7.22 -2.10
N CYS A 176 -4.01 -6.67 -3.08
CA CYS A 176 -2.57 -6.82 -3.32
C CYS A 176 -1.87 -5.46 -3.49
N GLY A 177 -2.54 -4.35 -3.19
CA GLY A 177 -1.91 -3.04 -3.26
C GLY A 177 -2.86 -1.93 -2.89
N ILE A 178 -2.28 -0.75 -2.69
CA ILE A 178 -2.96 0.45 -2.22
C ILE A 178 -2.43 1.68 -2.93
N LYS A 179 -3.30 2.67 -3.08
CA LYS A 179 -2.95 4.04 -3.46
C LYS A 179 -3.89 5.00 -2.73
N THR A 180 -3.37 6.10 -2.24
CA THR A 180 -4.06 7.05 -1.35
C THR A 180 -3.96 8.47 -1.89
N LEU A 181 -5.04 9.23 -1.75
CA LEU A 181 -5.13 10.65 -2.05
C LEU A 181 -4.98 11.39 -0.72
N VAL A 182 -3.90 12.18 -0.60
CA VAL A 182 -3.62 12.95 0.61
C VAL A 182 -3.44 14.40 0.23
N GLU A 183 -4.15 15.26 0.93
CA GLU A 183 -4.00 16.71 0.86
C GLU A 183 -2.87 17.15 1.77
N GLY A 184 -1.94 17.95 1.23
CA GLY A 184 -0.87 18.53 2.03
C GLY A 184 -1.39 19.68 2.90
N PRO A 185 -0.56 20.21 3.81
CA PRO A 185 -0.99 21.33 4.64
C PRO A 185 -1.28 22.57 3.78
N GLN A 186 -2.47 23.15 3.94
CA GLN A 186 -2.90 24.36 3.22
C GLN A 186 -2.56 25.67 3.97
N GLY A 187 -1.94 25.55 5.14
CA GLY A 187 -1.55 26.70 5.95
C GLY A 187 -0.83 26.28 7.23
N ILE A 188 -0.78 27.20 8.19
CA ILE A 188 -0.24 26.93 9.54
C ILE A 188 -1.20 26.07 10.37
N TRP A 189 -2.48 26.02 9.99
CA TRP A 189 -3.56 25.44 10.79
C TRP A 189 -4.35 24.32 10.10
N ASP A 190 -4.18 24.15 8.78
CA ASP A 190 -4.93 23.15 8.04
C ASP A 190 -4.09 21.87 7.94
N ASP A 191 -4.56 20.85 8.64
CA ASP A 191 -3.87 19.57 8.73
C ASP A 191 -3.94 18.80 7.41
N THR A 192 -2.89 18.01 7.19
CA THR A 192 -2.83 17.07 6.07
C THR A 192 -3.83 15.95 6.32
N ALA A 193 -4.76 15.66 5.40
CA ALA A 193 -5.77 14.62 5.59
C ALA A 193 -5.76 13.59 4.45
N LEU A 194 -6.08 12.32 4.76
CA LEU A 194 -6.41 11.32 3.73
C LEU A 194 -7.84 11.58 3.26
N ASN A 195 -7.99 11.88 1.97
CA ASN A 195 -9.28 12.20 1.37
C ASN A 195 -9.87 10.98 0.64
N ASP A 196 -9.02 10.13 0.04
CA ASP A 196 -9.49 8.95 -0.68
C ASP A 196 -8.44 7.81 -0.71
N ALA A 197 -8.90 6.60 -1.03
CA ALA A 197 -8.06 5.44 -1.24
C ALA A 197 -8.64 4.53 -2.33
N VAL A 198 -7.74 3.97 -3.15
CA VAL A 198 -8.05 2.85 -4.05
C VAL A 198 -7.21 1.63 -3.67
N MET A 199 -7.79 0.47 -3.89
CA MET A 199 -7.16 -0.83 -3.62
C MET A 199 -7.01 -1.61 -4.91
N TYR A 200 -5.98 -2.44 -5.00
CA TYR A 200 -5.75 -3.29 -6.16
C TYR A 200 -6.10 -4.74 -5.82
N CYS A 201 -6.88 -5.40 -6.68
CA CYS A 201 -7.22 -6.82 -6.58
C CYS A 201 -6.33 -7.65 -7.50
N CYS A 202 -5.76 -8.75 -6.98
CA CYS A 202 -4.94 -9.72 -7.74
C CYS A 202 -5.47 -11.15 -7.61
N ASP A 203 -5.12 -11.99 -8.58
CA ASP A 203 -5.33 -13.45 -8.60
C ASP A 203 -4.22 -14.23 -7.89
#